data_AF-A0A967LRM6-F1
#
_entry.id   AF-A0A967LRM6-F1
#
_cell.length_a   1.000
_cell.length_b   1.000
_cell.length_c   1.000
_cell.angle_alpha   90.00
_cell.angle_beta   90.00
_cell.angle_gamma   90.00
#
_symmetry.space_group_name_H-M   'P 1'
#
loop_
_entity.id
_entity.type
_entity.pdbx_description
1 polymer ?
#
loop_
_entity_poly.entity_id
_entity_poly.type
_entity_poly.pdbx_seq_one_letter_code
_entity_poly.pdbx_strand_id
1 'polypeptide(L)' 'DDPYYHPFSLAGELHGAGVKLCFATFNSSDSRTLPYEAANTVPFGLPYEEALKAVTVYPAEILGVAD' A
#
# COMPACT_ATOMS: atom_id res chain seq x y z
N ASP A 1 -9.32 -21.75 -3.08
CA ASP A 1 -8.19 -21.13 -2.37
C ASP A 1 -7.53 -20.11 -3.25
N ASP A 2 -7.30 -18.94 -2.67
CA ASP A 2 -6.51 -17.91 -3.32
C ASP A 2 -5.03 -18.29 -3.29
N PRO A 3 -4.25 -17.90 -4.30
CA PRO A 3 -2.82 -18.13 -4.30
C PRO A 3 -2.16 -17.47 -3.09
N TYR A 4 -1.12 -18.10 -2.53
CA TYR A 4 -0.36 -17.58 -1.38
C TYR A 4 0.12 -16.14 -1.58
N TYR A 5 0.44 -15.76 -2.82
CA TYR A 5 0.97 -14.44 -3.15
C TYR A 5 -0.12 -13.36 -3.31
N HIS A 6 -1.40 -13.73 -3.26
CA HIS A 6 -2.50 -12.80 -3.50
C HIS A 6 -2.49 -11.56 -2.59
N PRO A 7 -2.16 -11.66 -1.27
CA PRO A 7 -2.05 -10.48 -0.41
C PRO A 7 -0.97 -9.50 -0.87
N PHE A 8 0.07 -9.97 -1.56
CA PHE A 8 1.17 -9.12 -2.04
C PHE A 8 0.89 -8.53 -3.43
N SER A 9 0.11 -9.21 -4.28
CA SER A 9 -0.24 -8.72 -5.63
C SER A 9 -1.40 -7.73 -5.64
N LEU A 10 -2.29 -7.78 -4.63
CA LEU A 10 -3.51 -6.97 -4.58
C LEU A 10 -3.25 -5.47 -4.77
N ALA A 11 -2.21 -4.92 -4.14
CA ALA A 11 -1.90 -3.50 -4.27
C ALA A 11 -1.47 -3.14 -5.71
N GLY A 12 -0.70 -4.01 -6.37
CA GLY A 12 -0.34 -3.86 -7.77
C GLY A 12 -1.56 -3.95 -8.70
N GLU A 13 -2.49 -4.87 -8.42
CA GLU A 13 -3.74 -5.03 -9.18
C GLU A 13 -4.64 -3.79 -9.06
N LEU A 14 -4.83 -3.27 -7.84
CA LEU A 14 -5.58 -2.04 -7.58
C LEU A 14 -4.97 -0.83 -8.29
N HIS A 15 -3.64 -0.68 -8.20
CA HIS A 15 -2.93 0.37 -8.91
C HIS A 15 -3.09 0.24 -10.44
N GLY A 16 -2.98 -0.97 -10.98
CA GLY A 16 -3.19 -1.24 -12.41
C GLY A 16 -4.62 -0.95 -12.88
N ALA A 17 -5.61 -1.05 -11.99
CA ALA A 17 -6.98 -0.64 -12.23
C ALA A 17 -7.23 0.87 -12.09
N GLY A 18 -6.21 1.67 -11.76
CA GLY A 18 -6.32 3.11 -11.54
C GLY A 18 -6.90 3.48 -10.17
N VAL A 19 -6.95 2.53 -9.22
CA VAL A 19 -7.43 2.78 -7.86
C VAL A 19 -6.32 3.38 -7.01
N LYS A 20 -6.60 4.53 -6.40
CA LYS A 20 -5.72 5.13 -5.38
C LYS A 20 -5.86 4.35 -4.08
N LEU A 21 -4.74 3.93 -3.50
CA LEU A 21 -4.69 3.06 -2.32
C LEU A 21 -3.72 3.58 -1.26
N CYS A 22 -3.92 3.18 -0.01
CA CYS A 22 -2.97 3.38 1.09
C CYS A 22 -2.89 2.13 1.98
N PHE A 23 -1.79 1.98 2.69
CA PHE A 23 -1.62 0.89 3.66
C PHE A 23 -2.05 1.32 5.07
N ALA A 24 -2.56 0.38 5.85
CA ALA A 24 -2.89 0.58 7.26
C ALA A 24 -2.57 -0.68 8.07
N THR A 25 -2.00 -0.51 9.27
CA THR A 25 -1.70 -1.62 10.18
C THR A 25 -2.85 -1.93 11.15
N PHE A 26 -3.85 -1.04 11.24
CA PHE A 26 -4.99 -1.12 12.18
C PHE A 26 -4.62 -1.34 13.66
N ASN A 27 -3.34 -1.13 13.99
CA ASN A 27 -2.78 -1.23 15.33
C ASN A 27 -1.62 -0.24 15.45
N SER A 28 -1.65 0.60 16.48
CA SER A 28 -0.65 1.64 16.71
C SER A 28 0.73 1.08 17.03
N SER A 29 0.81 -0.09 17.69
CA SER A 29 2.10 -0.75 17.97
C SER A 29 2.83 -1.20 16.71
N ASP A 30 2.08 -1.42 15.64
CA ASP A 30 2.56 -2.00 14.39
C ASP A 30 2.84 -0.92 13.34
N SER A 31 2.65 0.37 13.67
CA SER A 31 2.95 1.50 12.77
C SER A 31 4.35 1.45 12.16
N ARG A 32 5.33 0.93 12.91
CA ARG A 32 6.72 0.71 12.46
C ARG A 32 6.86 -0.35 11.35
N THR A 33 5.88 -1.23 11.16
CA THR A 33 5.90 -2.26 10.11
C THR A 33 5.24 -1.81 8.82
N LEU A 34 4.51 -0.69 8.83
CA LEU A 34 3.81 -0.16 7.66
C LEU A 34 4.70 -0.04 6.40
N PRO A 35 5.97 0.42 6.49
CA PRO A 35 6.84 0.48 5.30
C PRO A 35 7.19 -0.90 4.75
N TYR A 36 7.26 -1.93 5.61
CA TYR A 36 7.53 -3.30 5.18
C TYR A 36 6.33 -3.89 4.44
N GLU A 37 5.11 -3.60 4.89
CA GLU A 37 3.88 -4.01 4.17
C GLU A 37 3.85 -3.45 2.75
N ALA A 38 4.17 -2.15 2.60
CA ALA A 38 4.26 -1.53 1.28
C ALA A 38 5.39 -2.15 0.43
N ALA A 39 6.58 -2.33 1.00
CA ALA A 39 7.73 -2.90 0.32
C ALA A 39 7.48 -4.33 -0.19
N ASN A 40 6.72 -5.13 0.56
CA ASN A 40 6.39 -6.51 0.19
C ASN A 40 5.55 -6.60 -1.10
N THR A 41 4.85 -5.54 -1.50
CA THR A 41 4.03 -5.53 -2.72
C THR A 41 4.81 -5.16 -3.98
N VAL A 42 5.99 -4.54 -3.84
CA VAL A 42 6.81 -4.08 -4.97
C VAL A 42 7.25 -5.24 -5.88
N PRO A 43 7.74 -6.37 -5.36
CA PRO A 43 8.07 -7.54 -6.19
C PRO A 43 6.87 -8.15 -6.92
N PHE A 44 5.64 -7.82 -6.51
CA PHE A 44 4.39 -8.41 -7.02
C PHE A 44 3.59 -7.47 -7.91
N GLY A 45 4.16 -6.31 -8.29
CA GLY A 45 3.61 -5.46 -9.36
C GLY A 45 3.31 -4.03 -8.97
N LEU A 46 3.42 -3.64 -7.69
CA LEU A 46 3.30 -2.23 -7.31
C LEU A 46 4.60 -1.47 -7.64
N PRO A 47 4.58 -0.39 -8.43
CA PRO A 47 5.78 0.41 -8.64
C PRO A 47 6.33 0.97 -7.32
N TYR A 48 7.65 1.01 -7.17
CA TYR A 48 8.31 1.49 -5.95
C TYR A 48 7.83 2.89 -5.51
N GLU A 49 7.72 3.82 -6.45
CA GLU A 49 7.24 5.18 -6.18
C GLU A 49 5.78 5.21 -5.70
N GLU A 50 4.94 4.30 -6.20
CA GLU A 50 3.55 4.18 -5.79
C GLU A 50 3.42 3.55 -4.41
N ALA A 51 4.29 2.60 -4.07
CA ALA A 51 4.41 2.07 -2.71
C ALA A 51 4.81 3.18 -1.72
N LEU A 52 5.74 4.06 -2.09
CA LEU A 52 6.16 5.18 -1.26
C LEU A 52 5.03 6.21 -1.07
N LYS A 53 4.30 6.55 -2.14
CA LYS A 53 3.12 7.43 -2.06
C LYS A 53 2.00 6.82 -1.22
N ALA A 54 1.79 5.50 -1.30
CA ALA A 54 0.78 4.76 -0.55
C ALA A 54 0.98 4.79 0.98
N VAL A 55 2.18 5.15 1.46
CA VAL A 55 2.49 5.35 2.89
C VAL A 55 2.74 6.81 3.27
N THR A 56 2.62 7.76 2.32
CA THR A 56 2.90 9.18 2.55
C THR A 56 1.78 10.09 2.00
N VAL A 57 1.81 10.37 0.69
CA VAL A 57 0.93 11.33 0.03
C VAL A 57 -0.51 10.84 -0.07
N TYR A 58 -0.72 9.59 -0.50
CA TYR A 58 -2.07 9.03 -0.65
C TYR A 58 -2.86 8.96 0.66
N PRO A 59 -2.31 8.49 1.80
CA PRO A 59 -3.05 8.55 3.04
C PRO A 59 -3.35 10.00 3.47
N ALA A 60 -2.47 10.97 3.22
CA ALA A 60 -2.77 12.38 3.51
C ALA A 60 -3.94 12.92 2.67
N GLU A 61 -3.96 12.61 1.37
CA GLU A 61 -5.06 12.96 0.47
C GLU A 61 -6.38 12.27 0.84
N ILE A 62 -6.34 10.97 1.15
CA ILE A 62 -7.52 10.16 1.53
C ILE A 62 -8.13 10.67 2.83
N LEU A 63 -7.29 11.07 3.79
CA LEU A 63 -7.74 11.58 5.09
C LEU A 63 -8.12 13.07 5.05
N GLY A 64 -7.94 13.76 3.92
CA GLY A 64 -8.23 15.19 3.78
C GLY A 64 -7.31 16.09 4.60
N VAL A 65 -6.07 15.66 4.85
CA VAL A 65 -5.03 16.39 5.60
C VAL A 65 -3.81 16.72 4.75
N ALA A 66 -3.91 16.53 3.44
CA ALA A 66 -2.95 17.09 2.50
C ALA A 66 -2.98 18.62 2.55
N ASP A 67 -1.82 19.24 2.36
CA ASP A 67 -1.64 20.70 2.30
C ASP A 67 -2.32 21.31 1.07
#